data_AF-A0A392QFD7-F1
#
_entry.id   AF-A0A392QFD7-F1
#
_cell.length_a   1.000
_cell.length_b   1.000
_cell.length_c   1.000
_cell.angle_alpha   90.00
_cell.angle_beta   90.00
_cell.angle_gamma   90.00
#
_symmetry.space_group_name_H-M   'P 1'
#
loop_
_entity.id
_entity.type
_entity.pdbx_description
1 polymer ?
#
loop_
_entity_poly.entity_id
_entity_poly.type
_entity_poly.pdbx_seq_one_letter_code
_entity_poly.pdbx_strand_id
1 'polypeptide(L)'
;RAVIGSVVDKRVSAVQLTRDHNCNDEAIRQELISLHPDDPTIVMEKNGWRVSRSIGDTYLKRPEFSLRDSFPKYEDVPDPFTRGVVSAEPEMLTRAIAETDKFLIFASDGLWELITNDQAVQIVHKNPRN
;
A
#
# COMPACT_ATOMS: atom_id res chain seq x y z
N ARG A 1 2.99 -4.05 3.51
CA ARG A 1 3.20 -5.17 2.56
C ARG A 1 3.37 -6.48 3.32
N ALA A 2 2.90 -7.60 2.78
CA ALA A 2 3.19 -8.95 3.26
C ALA A 2 4.00 -9.75 2.23
N VAL A 3 5.03 -10.47 2.69
CA VAL A 3 5.93 -11.28 1.87
C VAL A 3 6.07 -12.66 2.51
N ILE A 4 5.99 -13.72 1.72
CA ILE A 4 6.27 -15.08 2.18
C ILE A 4 7.68 -15.49 1.78
N GLY A 5 8.36 -16.18 2.70
CA GLY A 5 9.64 -16.84 2.43
C GLY A 5 9.43 -18.33 2.21
N SER A 6 9.79 -18.82 1.02
CA SER A 6 9.69 -20.23 0.65
C SER A 6 11.08 -20.80 0.37
N VAL A 7 11.33 -22.04 0.80
CA VAL A 7 12.63 -22.72 0.67
C VAL A 7 12.50 -23.95 -0.22
N VAL A 8 13.28 -23.99 -1.29
CA VAL A 8 13.42 -25.12 -2.22
C VAL A 8 14.92 -25.39 -2.41
N ASP A 9 15.36 -26.64 -2.28
CA ASP A 9 16.78 -27.04 -2.42
C ASP A 9 17.76 -26.16 -1.61
N LYS A 10 17.37 -25.85 -0.34
CA LYS A 10 18.12 -24.98 0.58
C LYS A 10 18.29 -23.52 0.10
N ARG A 11 17.56 -23.09 -0.92
CA ARG A 11 17.51 -21.70 -1.39
C ARG A 11 16.18 -21.08 -0.97
N VAL A 12 16.27 -19.91 -0.33
CA VAL A 12 15.09 -19.12 0.02
C VAL A 12 14.73 -18.17 -1.12
N SER A 13 13.42 -18.02 -1.35
CA SER A 13 12.82 -17.10 -2.33
C SER A 13 11.75 -16.25 -1.65
N ALA A 14 11.61 -15.01 -2.12
CA ALA A 14 10.55 -14.12 -1.67
C ALA A 14 9.38 -14.11 -2.65
N VAL A 15 8.16 -14.21 -2.12
CA VAL A 15 6.94 -13.98 -2.90
C VAL A 15 6.10 -12.93 -2.20
N GLN A 16 5.88 -11.79 -2.84
CA GLN A 16 5.01 -10.74 -2.33
C GLN A 16 3.55 -11.19 -2.44
N LEU A 17 2.80 -11.05 -1.34
CA LEU A 17 1.41 -11.48 -1.25
C LEU A 17 0.42 -10.33 -1.41
N THR A 18 0.81 -9.12 -1.02
CA THR A 18 -0.06 -7.95 -1.08
C THR A 18 0.50 -6.96 -2.08
N ARG A 19 -0.38 -6.39 -2.89
CA ARG A 19 -0.07 -5.18 -3.64
C ARG A 19 0.12 -4.00 -2.67
N ASP A 20 1.02 -3.08 -2.99
CA ASP A 20 1.10 -1.83 -2.25
C ASP A 20 0.09 -0.85 -2.85
N HIS A 21 -0.83 -0.34 -2.03
CA HIS A 21 -1.89 0.55 -2.49
C HIS A 21 -1.42 2.00 -2.49
N ASN A 22 -0.55 2.37 -3.44
CA ASN A 22 -0.04 3.73 -3.59
C ASN A 22 0.19 4.12 -5.05
N CYS A 23 0.45 5.40 -5.29
CA CYS A 23 0.61 5.99 -6.62
C CYS A 23 1.93 5.64 -7.33
N ASN A 24 2.80 4.79 -6.75
CA ASN A 24 3.92 4.19 -7.48
C ASN A 24 3.47 3.03 -8.39
N ASP A 25 2.27 2.49 -8.13
CA ASP A 25 1.69 1.46 -8.95
C ASP A 25 0.84 2.06 -10.09
N GLU A 26 1.24 1.78 -11.34
CA GLU A 26 0.57 2.34 -12.52
C GLU A 26 -0.91 1.95 -12.61
N ALA A 27 -1.31 0.74 -12.23
CA ALA A 27 -2.73 0.39 -12.34
C ALA A 27 -3.58 1.16 -11.31
N ILE A 28 -3.01 1.47 -10.14
CA ILE A 28 -3.68 2.31 -9.14
C ILE A 28 -3.77 3.75 -9.65
N ARG A 29 -2.74 4.25 -10.33
CA ARG A 29 -2.79 5.57 -10.98
C ARG A 29 -3.93 5.63 -12.01
N GLN A 30 -4.03 4.61 -12.86
CA GLN A 30 -5.09 4.53 -13.87
C GLN A 30 -6.49 4.38 -13.23
N GLU A 31 -6.62 3.58 -12.18
CA GLU A 31 -7.86 3.47 -11.40
C GLU A 31 -8.28 4.85 -10.85
N LEU A 32 -7.37 5.57 -10.19
CA LEU A 32 -7.63 6.90 -9.64
C LEU A 32 -8.04 7.90 -10.72
N ILE A 33 -7.33 7.94 -11.85
CA ILE A 33 -7.67 8.79 -13.01
C ILE A 33 -9.07 8.46 -13.53
N SER A 34 -9.40 7.17 -13.64
CA SER A 34 -10.73 6.75 -14.15
C SER A 34 -11.88 7.14 -13.21
N LEU A 35 -11.64 7.16 -11.90
CA LEU A 35 -12.62 7.57 -10.89
C LEU A 35 -12.75 9.09 -10.78
N HIS A 36 -11.73 9.83 -11.19
CA HIS A 36 -11.64 11.29 -11.11
C HIS A 36 -11.32 11.91 -12.49
N PRO A 37 -12.18 11.70 -13.52
CA PRO A 37 -11.92 12.23 -14.87
C PRO A 37 -11.88 13.77 -14.92
N ASP A 38 -12.47 14.42 -13.92
CA ASP A 38 -12.56 15.88 -13.81
C ASP A 38 -11.37 16.51 -13.07
N ASP A 39 -10.47 15.69 -12.50
CA ASP A 39 -9.27 16.14 -11.77
C ASP A 39 -7.99 15.63 -12.47
N PRO A 40 -7.38 16.43 -13.36
CA PRO A 40 -6.15 16.04 -14.05
C PRO A 40 -4.94 15.96 -13.12
N THR A 41 -5.08 16.39 -11.86
CA THR A 41 -3.99 16.47 -10.89
C THR A 41 -4.01 15.37 -9.85
N ILE A 42 -4.98 14.45 -9.90
CA ILE A 42 -5.25 13.42 -8.88
C ILE A 42 -4.07 12.49 -8.57
N VAL A 43 -3.12 12.32 -9.50
CA VAL A 43 -1.92 11.46 -9.35
C VAL A 43 -0.60 12.23 -9.45
N MET A 44 -0.62 13.56 -9.37
CA MET A 44 0.57 14.40 -9.40
C MET A 44 1.35 14.30 -8.10
N GLU A 45 2.68 14.41 -8.16
CA GLU A 45 3.59 14.30 -7.02
C GLU A 45 3.26 15.26 -5.85
N LYS A 46 2.75 16.46 -6.17
CA LYS A 46 2.32 17.45 -5.16
C LYS A 46 1.03 17.10 -4.43
N ASN A 47 0.14 16.36 -5.09
CA ASN A 47 -1.14 15.90 -4.54
C ASN A 47 -1.05 14.42 -4.16
N GLY A 48 0.17 13.85 -4.20
CA GLY A 48 0.40 12.42 -4.31
C GLY A 48 0.03 11.69 -3.05
N TRP A 49 -1.24 11.29 -2.96
CA TRP A 49 -1.78 10.40 -1.95
C TRP A 49 -0.78 9.28 -1.73
N ARG A 50 -0.08 9.31 -0.58
CA ARG A 50 0.98 8.32 -0.31
C ARG A 50 0.38 6.93 -0.25
N VAL A 51 -0.93 6.84 0.00
CA VAL A 51 -1.75 5.65 -0.05
C VAL A 51 -3.07 5.93 -0.76
N SER A 52 -3.52 5.03 -1.64
CA SER A 52 -4.86 5.08 -2.24
C SER A 52 -5.91 4.41 -1.35
N ARG A 53 -5.47 3.74 -0.27
CA ARG A 53 -6.33 3.04 0.68
C ARG A 53 -5.87 3.26 2.12
N SER A 54 -6.81 3.58 3.01
CA SER A 54 -6.57 3.76 4.44
C SER A 54 -7.82 3.48 5.26
N ILE A 55 -7.65 3.16 6.54
CA ILE A 55 -8.74 3.21 7.53
C ILE A 55 -8.63 4.57 8.24
N GLY A 56 -9.76 5.28 8.44
CA GLY A 56 -9.74 6.66 8.93
C GLY A 56 -9.84 7.67 7.78
N ASP A 57 -9.07 8.76 7.85
CA ASP A 57 -8.99 9.83 6.83
C ASP A 57 -10.35 10.23 6.23
N THR A 58 -11.35 10.42 7.09
CA THR A 58 -12.73 10.67 6.64
C THR A 58 -12.85 11.92 5.77
N TYR A 59 -11.98 12.91 6.02
CA TYR A 59 -11.88 14.14 5.24
C TYR A 59 -11.39 13.92 3.79
N LEU A 60 -10.75 12.77 3.51
CA LEU A 60 -10.33 12.34 2.17
C LEU A 60 -11.36 11.42 1.49
N LYS A 61 -12.45 11.07 2.20
CA LYS A 61 -13.44 10.10 1.72
C LYS A 61 -14.78 10.72 1.39
N ARG A 62 -15.13 11.78 2.12
CA ARG A 62 -16.47 12.34 2.14
C ARG A 62 -16.41 13.86 2.29
N PRO A 63 -16.99 14.63 1.35
CA PRO A 63 -16.94 16.10 1.39
C PRO A 63 -17.55 16.69 2.66
N GLU A 64 -18.50 16.02 3.30
CA GLU A 64 -19.15 16.48 4.53
C GLU A 64 -18.19 16.52 5.72
N PHE A 65 -17.07 15.80 5.65
CA PHE A 65 -16.02 15.79 6.67
C PHE A 65 -14.81 16.64 6.28
N SER A 66 -14.94 17.52 5.28
CA SER A 66 -13.87 18.44 4.89
C SER A 66 -13.40 19.26 6.09
N LEU A 67 -12.09 19.24 6.32
CA LEU A 67 -11.49 19.98 7.43
C LEU A 67 -11.43 21.47 7.10
N ARG A 68 -11.79 22.30 8.09
CA ARG A 68 -11.58 23.76 8.02
C ARG A 68 -10.09 24.05 7.86
N ASP A 69 -9.74 25.16 7.22
CA ASP A 69 -8.33 25.53 7.00
C ASP A 69 -7.54 25.76 8.29
N SER A 70 -8.23 25.98 9.42
CA SER A 70 -7.61 26.08 10.74
C SER A 70 -7.16 24.73 11.32
N PHE A 71 -7.60 23.61 10.75
CA PHE A 71 -7.14 22.28 11.16
C PHE A 71 -5.89 21.90 10.38
N PRO A 72 -4.85 21.35 11.03
CA PRO A 72 -3.67 20.85 10.33
C PRO A 72 -4.10 19.74 9.38
N LYS A 73 -3.87 19.97 8.08
CA LYS A 73 -4.03 18.99 7.02
C LYS A 73 -2.65 18.38 6.75
N TYR A 74 -2.57 17.06 6.75
CA TYR A 74 -1.33 16.37 6.36
C TYR A 74 -1.24 16.19 4.84
N GLU A 75 -2.39 16.17 4.17
CA GLU A 75 -2.49 16.09 2.71
C GLU A 75 -3.47 17.14 2.18
N ASP A 76 -3.14 17.75 1.05
CA ASP A 76 -3.97 18.73 0.36
C ASP A 76 -5.09 18.02 -0.40
N VAL A 77 -6.32 18.47 -0.20
CA VAL A 77 -7.50 17.92 -0.89
C VAL A 77 -7.79 18.76 -2.14
N PRO A 78 -7.92 18.16 -3.33
CA PRO A 78 -8.28 18.85 -4.56
C PRO A 78 -9.57 19.65 -4.40
N ASP A 79 -9.60 20.87 -4.92
CA ASP A 79 -10.79 21.73 -4.95
C ASP A 79 -11.28 21.86 -6.41
N PRO A 80 -12.54 21.51 -6.73
CA PRO A 80 -13.60 21.05 -5.82
C PRO A 80 -13.49 19.58 -5.40
N PHE A 81 -13.55 19.33 -4.08
CA PHE A 81 -13.60 17.97 -3.53
C PHE A 81 -15.02 17.41 -3.62
N THR A 82 -15.30 16.75 -4.74
CA THR A 82 -16.65 16.23 -5.04
C THR A 82 -16.84 14.76 -4.65
N ARG A 83 -15.75 13.99 -4.51
CA ARG A 83 -15.77 12.55 -4.24
C ARG A 83 -14.49 12.11 -3.54
N GLY A 84 -14.55 11.02 -2.79
CA GLY A 84 -13.42 10.49 -2.03
C GLY A 84 -12.27 9.99 -2.90
N VAL A 85 -11.06 10.33 -2.50
CA VAL A 85 -9.79 10.01 -3.18
C VAL A 85 -9.05 8.81 -2.56
N VAL A 86 -9.50 8.37 -1.38
CA VAL A 86 -8.97 7.20 -0.66
C VAL A 86 -10.11 6.23 -0.33
N SER A 87 -9.88 4.92 -0.46
CA SER A 87 -10.85 3.89 -0.06
C SER A 87 -10.47 3.21 1.27
N ALA A 88 -11.45 2.70 2.01
CA ALA A 88 -11.21 1.81 3.15
C ALA A 88 -11.29 0.31 2.78
N GLU A 89 -11.69 0.01 1.55
CA GLU A 89 -11.91 -1.36 1.10
C GLU A 89 -10.57 -2.10 0.93
N PRO A 90 -10.34 -3.23 1.62
CA PRO A 90 -9.10 -3.98 1.46
C PRO A 90 -9.04 -4.73 0.13
N GLU A 91 -7.84 -5.09 -0.30
CA GLU A 91 -7.64 -6.12 -1.32
C GLU A 91 -7.34 -7.45 -0.64
N MET A 92 -8.07 -8.50 -1.03
CA MET A 92 -8.01 -9.81 -0.38
C MET A 92 -7.27 -10.82 -1.26
N LEU A 93 -6.25 -11.47 -0.71
CA LEU A 93 -5.59 -12.63 -1.32
C LEU A 93 -5.81 -13.87 -0.44
N THR A 94 -6.27 -14.97 -1.04
CA THR A 94 -6.35 -16.29 -0.40
C THR A 94 -5.48 -17.28 -1.18
N ARG A 95 -4.69 -18.10 -0.47
CA ARG A 95 -3.87 -19.16 -1.05
C ARG A 95 -3.76 -20.36 -0.13
N ALA A 96 -3.51 -21.53 -0.71
CA ALA A 96 -3.05 -22.69 0.06
C ALA A 96 -1.58 -22.51 0.46
N ILE A 97 -1.22 -22.99 1.65
CA ILE A 97 0.17 -23.02 2.12
C ILE A 97 0.82 -24.30 1.60
N ALA A 98 2.01 -24.17 1.02
CA ALA A 98 2.82 -25.30 0.58
C ALA A 98 3.84 -25.68 1.65
N GLU A 99 4.31 -26.93 1.66
CA GLU A 99 5.35 -27.38 2.59
C GLU A 99 6.67 -26.59 2.46
N THR A 100 6.91 -25.98 1.29
CA THR A 100 8.07 -25.13 1.02
C THR A 100 7.97 -23.76 1.70
N ASP A 101 6.77 -23.30 2.05
CA ASP A 101 6.56 -22.02 2.72
C ASP A 101 6.98 -22.10 4.19
N LYS A 102 7.93 -21.26 4.60
CA LYS A 102 8.54 -21.38 5.94
C LYS A 102 8.15 -20.28 6.90
N PHE A 103 7.92 -19.06 6.40
CA PHE A 103 7.57 -17.92 7.24
C PHE A 103 6.90 -16.81 6.45
N LEU A 104 6.17 -15.95 7.15
CA LEU A 104 5.55 -14.74 6.63
C LEU A 104 6.17 -13.52 7.29
N ILE A 105 6.40 -12.47 6.51
CA ILE A 105 6.84 -11.15 6.97
C ILE A 105 5.70 -10.17 6.74
N PHE A 106 5.19 -9.61 7.83
CA PHE A 106 4.29 -8.46 7.81
C PHE A 106 5.07 -7.24 8.30
N ALA A 107 5.16 -6.20 7.49
CA ALA A 107 5.81 -4.96 7.90
C ALA A 107 5.20 -3.73 7.19
N SER A 108 5.40 -2.58 7.81
CA SER A 108 5.06 -1.26 7.26
C SER A 108 6.07 -0.81 6.20
N ASP A 109 5.71 0.25 5.49
CA ASP A 109 6.56 0.99 4.55
C ASP A 109 7.95 1.33 5.12
N GLY A 110 8.04 1.72 6.39
CA GLY A 110 9.33 2.06 7.03
C GLY A 110 10.40 0.96 6.97
N LEU A 111 10.02 -0.31 6.77
CA LEU A 111 10.96 -1.38 6.43
C LEU A 111 11.18 -1.49 4.92
N TRP A 112 10.09 -1.57 4.14
CA TRP A 112 10.12 -1.88 2.71
C TRP A 112 10.69 -0.76 1.84
N GLU A 113 10.77 0.47 2.37
CA GLU A 113 11.49 1.58 1.75
C GLU A 113 13.03 1.41 1.80
N LEU A 114 13.54 0.56 2.71
CA LEU A 114 14.98 0.39 2.94
C LEU A 114 15.56 -0.90 2.35
N ILE A 115 14.75 -1.95 2.22
CA ILE A 115 15.21 -3.27 1.78
C ILE A 115 14.24 -3.92 0.79
N THR A 116 14.80 -4.74 -0.10
CA THR A 116 14.00 -5.55 -1.03
C THR A 116 13.38 -6.76 -0.34
N ASN A 117 12.34 -7.32 -0.97
CA ASN A 117 11.70 -8.55 -0.50
C ASN A 117 12.73 -9.70 -0.33
N ASP A 118 13.64 -9.85 -1.28
CA ASP A 118 14.70 -10.87 -1.25
C ASP A 118 15.67 -10.67 -0.08
N GLN A 119 16.10 -9.42 0.16
CA GLN A 119 16.95 -9.11 1.32
C GLN A 119 16.24 -9.46 2.62
N ALA A 120 14.95 -9.11 2.76
CA ALA A 120 14.17 -9.40 3.95
C ALA A 120 14.06 -10.92 4.22
N VAL A 121 13.71 -11.74 3.22
CA VAL A 121 13.61 -13.19 3.42
C VAL A 121 14.96 -13.83 3.69
N GLN A 122 16.05 -13.32 3.11
CA GLN A 122 17.41 -13.80 3.40
C GLN A 122 17.83 -13.51 4.85
N ILE A 123 17.49 -12.32 5.37
CA ILE A 123 17.75 -11.97 6.77
C ILE A 123 16.99 -12.90 7.70
N VAL A 124 15.68 -13.08 7.48
CA VAL A 124 14.85 -13.96 8.33
C VAL A 124 15.33 -15.41 8.25
N HIS A 125 15.65 -15.91 7.05
CA HIS A 125 16.12 -17.28 6.86
C HIS A 125 17.44 -17.57 7.59
N LYS A 126 18.35 -16.58 7.68
CA LYS A 126 19.63 -16.69 8.41
C LYS A 126 19.48 -16.59 9.93
N ASN A 127 18.32 -16.20 10.44
CA ASN A 127 18.05 -15.99 11.87
C ASN A 127 16.82 -16.79 12.33
N PRO A 128 16.86 -18.14 12.26
CA PRO A 128 15.76 -18.97 12.75
C PRO A 128 15.57 -18.77 14.26
N ARG A 129 14.31 -18.83 14.73
CA ARG A 129 14.04 -18.93 16.18
C ARG A 129 14.51 -20.30 16.64
N ASN A 130 15.36 -20.31 17.68
CA ASN A 130 15.91 -21.51 18.32
C ASN A 130 14.85 -22.55 18.64
#